data_AF-A0A7S1AW33-F1
#
_entry.id   AF-A0A7S1AW33-F1
#
_cell.length_a   1.000
_cell.length_b   1.000
_cell.length_c   1.000
_cell.angle_alpha   90.00
_cell.angle_beta   90.00
_cell.angle_gamma   90.00
#
_symmetry.space_group_name_H-M   'P 1'
#
loop_
_entity.id
_entity.type
_entity.pdbx_description
1 polymer ?
#
loop_
_entity_poly.entity_id
_entity_poly.type
_entity_poly.pdbx_seq_one_letter_code
_entity_poly.pdbx_strand_id
1 'polypeptide(L)'
;FWLKLHSWQSRDLNYPSDFDSVLSMTTRTQTRFQPARPSSMLQESAPSQPDPFSEVQPLLEKPANTNIGFYLLGFGVILLAMTSIIPVSKAVGLLLDPTFVYFMGTSSAYGVIFICVGSIFLYSFLMHFFTNCVRKDKRTTQGAVMLVSSVVSLEGLALLLLALMLLRDVEETSRGLRYNVASFGPSRDLWIYTQNLTLTRSTAECLSHRSVEDCDGFVRTDLAQLYGVLEATHMCSGFGWVNSSNSLGGPPPQQIVPAGVNASDFQWNNPNHLSLMSQNLSVSRKTQEEASNSIATLLRKAKSSPRFDSPSAPLRIGSEHKLAPFDQERTPFALWDMTPPPGATGMYPPTLFSQAGYQNSCDGSFARDIEYKGGSAVDAFYYEGLFLLVGVIMEGFFRVATMCGITRLRVRMGPTSDKDLWAREKKYVKEGILLK
;
A
#
# COMPACT_ATOMS: atom_id res chain seq x y z
N PHE A 1 -5.62 17.60 -14.49
CA PHE A 1 -4.54 16.59 -14.61
C PHE A 1 -4.81 15.41 -13.67
N TRP A 2 -4.98 15.66 -12.36
CA TRP A 2 -5.29 14.64 -11.34
C TRP A 2 -6.58 13.81 -11.60
N LEU A 3 -7.70 14.45 -11.99
CA LEU A 3 -8.94 13.74 -12.39
C LEU A 3 -8.80 12.88 -13.67
N LYS A 4 -7.77 13.13 -14.50
CA LYS A 4 -7.54 12.40 -15.75
C LYS A 4 -6.63 11.17 -15.55
N LEU A 5 -5.85 11.14 -14.46
CA LEU A 5 -5.15 9.93 -14.01
C LEU A 5 -6.13 8.92 -13.40
N HIS A 6 -7.11 9.39 -12.63
CA HIS A 6 -8.08 8.51 -11.96
C HIS A 6 -8.99 7.75 -12.94
N SER A 7 -9.24 8.28 -14.15
CA SER A 7 -10.02 7.59 -15.19
C SER A 7 -9.21 6.59 -16.02
N TRP A 8 -7.89 6.56 -15.88
CA TRP A 8 -7.01 5.65 -16.63
C TRP A 8 -6.84 4.31 -15.90
N GLN A 9 -7.08 4.27 -14.58
CA GLN A 9 -6.86 3.09 -13.75
C GLN A 9 -8.04 2.10 -13.71
N SER A 10 -9.14 2.39 -14.41
CA SER A 10 -10.33 1.51 -14.51
C SER A 10 -10.47 0.81 -15.86
N ARG A 11 -9.40 0.71 -16.67
CA ARG A 11 -9.41 -0.15 -17.86
C ARG A 11 -8.66 -1.44 -17.56
N ASP A 12 -9.41 -2.54 -17.60
CA ASP A 12 -8.94 -3.92 -17.48
C ASP A 12 -7.69 -4.16 -18.34
N LEU A 13 -6.56 -4.39 -17.68
CA LEU A 13 -5.33 -4.85 -18.31
C LEU A 13 -5.23 -6.36 -18.10
N ASN A 14 -5.74 -7.12 -19.08
CA ASN A 14 -5.29 -8.49 -19.32
C ASN A 14 -3.83 -8.43 -19.75
N TYR A 15 -2.90 -8.83 -18.87
CA TYR A 15 -1.50 -9.05 -19.24
C TYR A 15 -1.14 -10.55 -19.14
N PRO A 16 -0.41 -11.09 -20.12
CA PRO A 16 0.14 -12.44 -20.05
C PRO A 16 1.30 -12.50 -19.05
N SER A 17 1.31 -13.57 -18.27
CA SER A 17 2.34 -13.94 -17.30
C SER A 17 3.57 -14.52 -18.00
N ASP A 18 4.63 -13.74 -18.14
CA ASP A 18 5.99 -14.25 -18.38
C ASP A 18 7.01 -13.22 -17.90
N PHE A 19 7.50 -13.40 -16.67
CA PHE A 19 8.61 -12.62 -16.11
C PHE A 19 9.49 -13.52 -15.24
N ASP A 20 10.26 -14.37 -15.92
CA ASP A 20 11.46 -14.97 -15.34
C ASP A 20 12.65 -14.58 -16.21
N SER A 21 13.79 -14.27 -15.57
CA SER A 21 15.15 -14.15 -16.15
C SER A 21 15.72 -12.75 -16.41
N VAL A 22 15.95 -11.91 -15.39
CA VAL A 22 17.09 -10.95 -15.43
C VAL A 22 17.63 -10.66 -14.01
N LEU A 23 18.59 -11.46 -13.53
CA LEU A 23 19.50 -11.00 -12.46
C LEU A 23 20.87 -11.68 -12.57
N SER A 24 21.71 -11.18 -13.46
CA SER A 24 23.13 -11.49 -13.49
C SER A 24 23.84 -10.46 -14.37
N MET A 25 24.40 -9.41 -13.77
CA MET A 25 25.59 -8.75 -14.32
C MET A 25 26.24 -7.75 -13.34
N THR A 26 27.46 -8.12 -12.95
CA THR A 26 28.67 -7.27 -12.84
C THR A 26 28.79 -6.20 -11.76
N THR A 27 29.63 -6.48 -10.77
CA THR A 27 30.53 -5.51 -10.13
C THR A 27 31.98 -5.86 -10.46
N ARG A 28 32.61 -5.09 -11.34
CA ARG A 28 34.05 -5.15 -11.64
C ARG A 28 34.70 -3.92 -11.02
N THR A 29 35.33 -4.11 -9.87
CA THR A 29 36.07 -3.08 -9.13
C THR A 29 37.38 -2.79 -9.86
N GLN A 30 37.56 -1.58 -10.37
CA GLN A 30 38.81 -1.14 -10.99
C GLN A 30 39.47 -0.06 -10.11
N THR A 31 40.40 -0.48 -9.26
CA THR A 31 41.32 0.38 -8.52
C THR A 31 42.36 0.96 -9.46
N ARG A 32 42.27 2.26 -9.76
CA ARG A 32 43.29 2.99 -10.53
C ARG A 32 44.23 3.73 -9.58
N PHE A 33 45.44 3.17 -9.43
CA PHE A 33 46.61 3.81 -8.84
C PHE A 33 46.91 5.15 -9.55
N GLN A 34 47.12 6.22 -8.79
CA GLN A 34 47.77 7.44 -9.28
C GLN A 34 49.28 7.37 -9.00
N PRO A 35 50.15 7.68 -9.97
CA PRO A 35 51.58 7.78 -9.73
C PRO A 35 51.94 9.12 -9.08
N ALA A 36 52.93 9.05 -8.19
CA ALA A 36 53.53 10.18 -7.49
C ALA A 36 54.06 11.23 -8.48
N ARG A 37 53.77 12.50 -8.19
CA ARG A 37 54.29 13.65 -8.93
C ARG A 37 55.60 14.12 -8.28
N PRO A 38 56.67 14.35 -9.06
CA PRO A 38 57.97 14.69 -8.52
C PRO A 38 58.03 16.14 -8.02
N SER A 39 58.67 16.29 -6.87
CA SER A 39 59.17 17.54 -6.32
C SER A 39 60.26 18.10 -7.22
N SER A 40 60.06 19.29 -7.80
CA SER A 40 61.18 20.13 -8.19
C SER A 40 60.82 21.61 -8.35
N MET A 41 61.77 22.42 -7.86
CA MET A 41 62.14 23.78 -8.25
C MET A 41 61.38 24.95 -7.61
N LEU A 42 61.96 25.40 -6.50
CA LEU A 42 62.30 26.81 -6.20
C LEU A 42 62.25 27.71 -7.44
N GLN A 43 61.31 28.65 -7.45
CA GLN A 43 61.45 29.89 -8.20
C GLN A 43 61.22 31.06 -7.26
N GLU A 44 62.33 31.58 -6.78
CA GLU A 44 62.46 32.87 -6.11
C GLU A 44 61.93 33.95 -7.05
N SER A 45 60.81 34.58 -6.65
CA SER A 45 60.20 35.69 -7.36
C SER A 45 60.38 36.96 -6.53
N ALA A 46 60.87 37.98 -7.22
CA ALA A 46 61.25 39.28 -6.73
C ALA A 46 60.13 40.00 -5.95
N PRO A 47 60.47 40.93 -5.04
CA PRO A 47 59.50 41.77 -4.35
C PRO A 47 58.80 42.70 -5.36
N SER A 48 57.58 42.34 -5.76
CA SER A 48 56.71 43.20 -6.55
C SER A 48 56.20 44.33 -5.67
N GLN A 49 56.30 45.56 -6.19
CA GLN A 49 55.80 46.76 -5.54
C GLN A 49 54.32 46.62 -5.13
N PRO A 50 53.92 47.19 -3.99
CA PRO A 50 52.52 47.23 -3.59
C PRO A 50 51.76 48.15 -4.54
N ASP A 51 50.92 47.57 -5.41
CA ASP A 51 49.97 48.32 -6.24
C ASP A 51 49.00 49.08 -5.30
N PRO A 52 48.99 50.43 -5.32
CA PRO A 52 48.26 51.24 -4.35
C PRO A 52 46.76 51.40 -4.66
N PHE A 53 46.16 50.58 -5.52
CA PHE A 53 44.79 50.80 -6.02
C PHE A 53 43.93 49.56 -6.24
N SER A 54 44.19 48.47 -5.51
CA SER A 54 43.24 47.34 -5.45
C SER A 54 42.48 47.36 -4.13
N GLU A 55 41.82 48.49 -3.87
CA GLU A 55 40.73 48.55 -2.90
C GLU A 55 39.54 47.82 -3.54
N VAL A 56 39.60 46.49 -3.48
CA VAL A 56 38.49 45.60 -3.78
C VAL A 56 37.42 45.97 -2.76
N GLN A 57 36.57 46.93 -3.11
CA GLN A 57 35.39 47.26 -2.33
C GLN A 57 34.66 45.93 -2.11
N PRO A 58 34.49 45.48 -0.85
CA PRO A 58 33.74 44.28 -0.57
C PRO A 58 32.33 44.59 -1.05
N LEU A 59 32.02 44.07 -2.25
CA LEU A 59 30.74 44.19 -2.93
C LEU A 59 29.70 43.84 -1.88
N LEU A 60 29.02 44.87 -1.40
CA LEU A 60 28.12 44.84 -0.25
C LEU A 60 27.08 43.75 -0.51
N GLU A 61 27.36 42.55 -0.02
CA GLU A 61 26.60 41.35 -0.34
C GLU A 61 25.24 41.50 0.35
N LYS A 62 24.25 41.94 -0.44
CA LYS A 62 22.90 42.23 0.01
C LYS A 62 22.42 41.04 0.85
N PRO A 63 22.00 41.25 2.11
CA PRO A 63 21.71 40.18 3.04
C PRO A 63 20.73 39.19 2.40
N ALA A 64 21.23 37.98 2.15
CA ALA A 64 20.47 36.94 1.48
C ALA A 64 19.17 36.71 2.24
N ASN A 65 18.05 36.91 1.52
CA ASN A 65 16.70 36.91 2.06
C ASN A 65 16.42 35.58 2.78
N THR A 66 16.31 35.62 4.11
CA THR A 66 16.13 34.48 5.03
C THR A 66 14.90 33.62 4.71
N ASN A 67 13.97 34.14 3.91
CA ASN A 67 12.72 33.49 3.58
C ASN A 67 12.86 32.28 2.62
N ILE A 68 13.98 32.14 1.89
CA ILE A 68 14.12 31.09 0.88
C ILE A 68 14.06 29.66 1.46
N GLY A 69 14.57 29.46 2.68
CA GLY A 69 14.55 28.16 3.35
C GLY A 69 13.13 27.68 3.68
N PHE A 70 12.24 28.59 4.09
CA PHE A 70 10.84 28.28 4.39
C PHE A 70 10.07 27.86 3.14
N TYR A 71 10.29 28.53 2.01
CA TYR A 71 9.64 28.14 0.75
C TYR A 71 10.09 26.76 0.27
N LEU A 72 11.38 26.44 0.38
CA LEU A 72 11.89 25.12 0.01
C LEU A 72 11.33 24.01 0.90
N LEU A 73 11.28 24.23 2.23
CA LEU A 73 10.67 23.31 3.17
C LEU A 73 9.19 23.07 2.85
N GLY A 74 8.41 24.15 2.70
CA GLY A 74 6.98 24.04 2.39
C GLY A 74 6.71 23.32 1.08
N PHE A 75 7.47 23.65 0.03
CA PHE A 75 7.33 23.00 -1.27
C PHE A 75 7.68 21.50 -1.22
N GLY A 76 8.78 21.14 -0.56
CA GLY A 76 9.18 19.73 -0.43
C GLY A 76 8.18 18.90 0.38
N VAL A 77 7.63 19.45 1.47
CA VAL A 77 6.57 18.78 2.25
C VAL A 77 5.31 18.57 1.40
N ILE A 78 4.89 19.56 0.61
CA ILE A 78 3.73 19.42 -0.28
C ILE A 78 3.97 18.35 -1.33
N LEU A 79 5.16 18.31 -1.95
CA LEU A 79 5.49 17.29 -2.94
C LEU A 79 5.47 15.88 -2.35
N LEU A 80 6.11 15.67 -1.19
CA LEU A 80 6.13 14.36 -0.50
C LEU A 80 4.73 13.96 -0.02
N ALA A 81 3.93 14.90 0.45
CA ALA A 81 2.54 14.62 0.81
C ALA A 81 1.72 14.19 -0.42
N MET A 82 1.93 14.82 -1.57
CA MET A 82 1.23 14.47 -2.81
C MET A 82 1.62 13.08 -3.32
N THR A 83 2.88 12.66 -3.20
CA THR A 83 3.29 11.29 -3.54
C THR A 83 2.69 10.31 -2.54
N SER A 84 2.82 10.58 -1.24
CA SER A 84 2.32 9.70 -0.18
C SER A 84 0.80 9.49 -0.12
N ILE A 85 -0.05 10.27 -0.82
CA ILE A 85 -1.51 10.09 -0.78
C ILE A 85 -1.95 8.76 -1.40
N ILE A 86 -1.39 8.36 -2.54
CA ILE A 86 -1.78 7.13 -3.24
C ILE A 86 -1.50 5.89 -2.38
N PRO A 87 -0.28 5.70 -1.83
CA PRO A 87 0.03 4.48 -1.09
C PRO A 87 -0.72 4.45 0.25
N VAL A 88 -0.91 5.60 0.90
CA VAL A 88 -1.71 5.69 2.13
C VAL A 88 -3.18 5.34 1.86
N SER A 89 -3.77 5.83 0.77
CA SER A 89 -5.15 5.49 0.40
C SER A 89 -5.34 3.99 0.18
N LYS A 90 -4.39 3.35 -0.52
CA LYS A 90 -4.41 1.89 -0.71
C LYS A 90 -4.23 1.13 0.60
N ALA A 91 -3.30 1.54 1.45
CA ALA A 91 -3.10 0.93 2.77
C ALA A 91 -4.33 1.06 3.68
N VAL A 92 -5.01 2.21 3.66
CA VAL A 92 -6.28 2.40 4.39
C VAL A 92 -7.38 1.50 3.82
N GLY A 93 -7.45 1.35 2.49
CA GLY A 93 -8.36 0.41 1.85
C GLY A 93 -8.17 -1.03 2.33
N LEU A 94 -6.91 -1.46 2.50
CA LEU A 94 -6.58 -2.78 3.06
C LEU A 94 -6.98 -2.91 4.54
N LEU A 95 -6.84 -1.84 5.34
CA LEU A 95 -7.23 -1.84 6.76
C LEU A 95 -8.75 -1.83 6.98
N LEU A 96 -9.51 -1.30 6.02
CA LEU A 96 -10.97 -1.27 6.10
C LEU A 96 -11.61 -2.61 5.71
N ASP A 97 -10.83 -3.51 5.10
CA ASP A 97 -11.31 -4.81 4.67
C ASP A 97 -11.13 -5.87 5.77
N PRO A 98 -12.22 -6.38 6.38
CA PRO A 98 -12.12 -7.39 7.43
C PRO A 98 -11.51 -8.70 6.95
N THR A 99 -11.68 -9.07 5.67
CA THR A 99 -11.08 -10.27 5.09
C THR A 99 -9.56 -10.15 5.12
N PHE A 100 -9.04 -9.02 4.63
CA PHE A 100 -7.61 -8.76 4.57
C PHE A 100 -7.00 -8.67 5.98
N VAL A 101 -7.63 -7.90 6.87
CA VAL A 101 -7.16 -7.72 8.25
C VAL A 101 -7.12 -9.03 9.03
N TYR A 102 -8.09 -9.92 8.82
CA TYR A 102 -8.12 -11.22 9.49
C TYR A 102 -7.00 -12.15 9.01
N PHE A 103 -6.83 -12.31 7.69
CA PHE A 103 -5.89 -13.29 7.14
C PHE A 103 -4.44 -12.81 7.08
N MET A 104 -4.21 -11.54 6.74
CA MET A 104 -2.87 -10.98 6.57
C MET A 104 -2.40 -10.16 7.78
N GLY A 105 -3.32 -9.79 8.67
CA GLY A 105 -3.03 -8.90 9.79
C GLY A 105 -2.93 -7.43 9.37
N THR A 106 -2.63 -6.56 10.34
CA THR A 106 -2.58 -5.10 10.13
C THR A 106 -1.16 -4.56 9.95
N SER A 107 -0.12 -5.37 10.19
CA SER A 107 1.27 -4.93 10.26
C SER A 107 1.79 -4.36 8.92
N SER A 108 1.47 -5.01 7.81
CA SER A 108 1.91 -4.60 6.47
C SER A 108 1.34 -3.23 6.08
N ALA A 109 0.04 -3.02 6.27
CA ALA A 109 -0.62 -1.75 5.97
C ALA A 109 -0.12 -0.61 6.87
N TYR A 110 0.09 -0.86 8.16
CA TYR A 110 0.72 0.14 9.04
C TYR A 110 2.16 0.45 8.65
N GLY A 111 2.91 -0.53 8.13
CA GLY A 111 4.25 -0.34 7.59
C GLY A 111 4.27 0.69 6.45
N VAL A 112 3.33 0.60 5.50
CA VAL A 112 3.18 1.57 4.39
C VAL A 112 2.95 2.97 4.96
N ILE A 113 1.95 3.11 5.84
CA ILE A 113 1.56 4.40 6.42
C ILE A 113 2.73 5.02 7.20
N PHE A 114 3.46 4.22 7.97
CA PHE A 114 4.61 4.66 8.74
C PHE A 114 5.77 5.14 7.85
N ILE A 115 6.04 4.46 6.74
CA ILE A 115 7.07 4.87 5.78
C ILE A 115 6.70 6.21 5.13
N CYS A 116 5.46 6.38 4.67
CA CYS A 116 4.99 7.62 4.03
C CYS A 116 4.97 8.81 5.00
N VAL A 117 4.43 8.64 6.20
CA VAL A 117 4.42 9.71 7.21
C VAL A 117 5.84 9.99 7.71
N GLY A 118 6.63 8.93 7.90
CA GLY A 118 8.02 8.99 8.32
C GLY A 118 8.92 9.73 7.33
N SER A 119 8.72 9.58 6.02
CA SER A 119 9.51 10.31 5.01
C SER A 119 9.28 11.82 5.07
N ILE A 120 8.04 12.26 5.29
CA ILE A 120 7.68 13.68 5.46
C ILE A 120 8.36 14.26 6.72
N PHE A 121 8.33 13.52 7.83
CA PHE A 121 9.02 13.93 9.06
C PHE A 121 10.53 13.94 8.89
N LEU A 122 11.10 12.92 8.25
CA LEU A 122 12.53 12.84 7.95
C LEU A 122 12.98 14.01 7.08
N TYR A 123 12.23 14.34 6.03
CA TYR A 123 12.52 15.50 5.19
C TYR A 123 12.51 16.81 5.99
N SER A 124 11.45 17.01 6.78
CA SER A 124 11.30 18.21 7.61
C SER A 124 12.46 18.35 8.60
N PHE A 125 12.86 17.24 9.23
CA PHE A 125 13.99 17.18 10.15
C PHE A 125 15.32 17.47 9.46
N LEU A 126 15.60 16.82 8.32
CA LEU A 126 16.84 17.03 7.57
C LEU A 126 16.94 18.46 7.03
N MET A 127 15.83 19.04 6.58
CA MET A 127 15.79 20.42 6.08
C MET A 127 15.90 21.45 7.23
N HIS A 128 15.32 21.16 8.40
CA HIS A 128 15.52 21.96 9.61
C HIS A 128 17.00 21.94 10.05
N PHE A 129 17.63 20.75 10.05
CA PHE A 129 19.06 20.63 10.32
C PHE A 129 19.91 21.38 9.27
N PHE A 130 19.59 21.25 7.99
CA PHE A 130 20.28 21.98 6.92
C PHE A 130 20.18 23.50 7.10
N THR A 131 19.01 24.01 7.49
CA THR A 131 18.77 25.46 7.65
C THR A 131 19.26 26.03 8.98
N ASN A 132 19.52 25.21 10.01
CA ASN A 132 20.02 25.69 11.30
C ASN A 132 21.51 25.41 11.51
N CYS A 133 22.00 24.26 11.07
CA CYS A 133 23.36 23.80 11.36
C CYS A 133 24.37 24.16 10.26
N VAL A 134 23.95 24.25 8.99
CA VAL A 134 24.88 24.56 7.90
C VAL A 134 25.19 26.07 7.88
N ARG A 135 26.48 26.41 7.84
CA ARG A 135 26.98 27.79 7.72
C ARG A 135 26.36 28.45 6.48
N LYS A 136 25.90 29.70 6.61
CA LYS A 136 25.15 30.42 5.55
C LYS A 136 25.89 30.40 4.20
N ASP A 137 27.21 30.55 4.22
CA ASP A 137 28.10 30.57 3.05
C ASP A 137 28.11 29.24 2.26
N LYS A 138 27.68 28.13 2.88
CA LYS A 138 27.63 26.79 2.26
C LYS A 138 26.20 26.32 1.97
N ARG A 139 25.18 27.14 2.23
CA ARG A 139 23.79 26.83 1.91
C ARG A 139 23.55 27.03 0.41
N THR A 140 24.00 26.06 -0.37
CA THR A 140 23.76 26.06 -1.80
C THR A 140 22.36 25.50 -2.07
N THR A 141 21.67 26.09 -3.04
CA THR A 141 20.43 25.52 -3.59
C THR A 141 20.65 24.07 -4.03
N GLN A 142 21.83 23.78 -4.59
CA GLN A 142 22.26 22.45 -4.97
C GLN A 142 22.21 21.43 -3.81
N GLY A 143 22.66 21.81 -2.61
CA GLY A 143 22.61 20.93 -1.43
C GLY A 143 21.18 20.61 -1.01
N ALA A 144 20.28 21.60 -1.05
CA ALA A 144 18.86 21.40 -0.73
C ALA A 144 18.18 20.45 -1.72
N VAL A 145 18.45 20.58 -3.03
CA VAL A 145 17.87 19.66 -4.02
C VAL A 145 18.45 18.25 -3.86
N MET A 146 19.75 18.08 -3.57
CA MET A 146 20.30 16.74 -3.25
C MET A 146 19.60 16.07 -2.06
N LEU A 147 19.25 16.84 -1.03
CA LEU A 147 18.54 16.35 0.15
C LEU A 147 17.13 15.87 -0.24
N VAL A 148 16.37 16.66 -1.01
CA VAL A 148 15.06 16.24 -1.55
C VAL A 148 15.17 14.94 -2.35
N SER A 149 16.09 14.88 -3.32
CA SER A 149 16.27 13.69 -4.17
C SER A 149 16.64 12.46 -3.33
N SER A 150 17.44 12.61 -2.28
CA SER A 150 17.83 11.49 -1.39
C SER A 150 16.66 10.94 -0.59
N VAL A 151 15.77 11.79 -0.05
CA VAL A 151 14.57 11.34 0.67
C VAL A 151 13.59 10.68 -0.28
N VAL A 152 13.37 11.26 -1.46
CA VAL A 152 12.50 10.66 -2.49
C VAL A 152 13.03 9.31 -2.96
N SER A 153 14.35 9.14 -3.14
CA SER A 153 14.95 7.83 -3.45
C SER A 153 14.74 6.82 -2.33
N LEU A 154 14.90 7.24 -1.08
CA LEU A 154 14.69 6.36 0.07
C LEU A 154 13.23 5.91 0.17
N GLU A 155 12.28 6.83 -0.04
CA GLU A 155 10.85 6.52 -0.09
C GLU A 155 10.53 5.55 -1.24
N GLY A 156 11.04 5.81 -2.44
CA GLY A 156 10.83 4.93 -3.60
C GLY A 156 11.39 3.52 -3.38
N LEU A 157 12.60 3.40 -2.80
CA LEU A 157 13.19 2.12 -2.45
C LEU A 157 12.41 1.39 -1.35
N ALA A 158 11.97 2.11 -0.32
CA ALA A 158 11.19 1.54 0.77
C ALA A 158 9.83 0.99 0.27
N LEU A 159 9.15 1.72 -0.61
CA LEU A 159 7.91 1.26 -1.25
C LEU A 159 8.13 0.00 -2.11
N LEU A 160 9.24 -0.05 -2.88
CA LEU A 160 9.59 -1.25 -3.66
C LEU A 160 9.83 -2.47 -2.77
N LEU A 161 10.61 -2.32 -1.69
CA LEU A 161 10.89 -3.42 -0.76
C LEU A 161 9.61 -3.89 -0.07
N LEU A 162 8.75 -2.96 0.33
CA LEU A 162 7.47 -3.28 0.96
C LEU A 162 6.50 -3.96 0.01
N ALA A 163 6.47 -3.55 -1.27
CA ALA A 163 5.70 -4.22 -2.30
C ALA A 163 6.13 -5.68 -2.47
N LEU A 164 7.44 -5.95 -2.46
CA LEU A 164 7.98 -7.32 -2.53
C LEU A 164 7.61 -8.17 -1.31
N MET A 165 7.69 -7.59 -0.10
CA MET A 165 7.26 -8.29 1.12
C MET A 165 5.76 -8.60 1.07
N LEU A 166 4.94 -7.61 0.71
CA LEU A 166 3.49 -7.76 0.64
C LEU A 166 3.08 -8.78 -0.44
N LEU A 167 3.75 -8.81 -1.59
CA LEU A 167 3.47 -9.77 -2.66
C LEU A 167 3.64 -11.21 -2.16
N ARG A 168 4.74 -11.49 -1.44
CA ARG A 168 5.00 -12.80 -0.88
C ARG A 168 3.90 -13.22 0.10
N ASP A 169 3.50 -12.32 0.98
CA ASP A 169 2.46 -12.59 1.99
C ASP A 169 1.08 -12.81 1.34
N VAL A 170 0.73 -12.04 0.30
CA VAL A 170 -0.51 -12.19 -0.48
C VAL A 170 -0.54 -13.56 -1.16
N GLU A 171 0.56 -13.95 -1.82
CA GLU A 171 0.65 -15.24 -2.51
C GLU A 171 0.60 -16.42 -1.53
N GLU A 172 1.33 -16.36 -0.42
CA GLU A 172 1.35 -17.42 0.59
C GLU A 172 -0.05 -17.61 1.20
N THR A 173 -0.73 -16.50 1.52
CA THR A 173 -2.08 -16.51 2.07
C THR A 173 -3.11 -17.01 1.06
N SER A 174 -3.07 -16.52 -0.19
CA SER A 174 -3.98 -16.97 -1.26
C SER A 174 -3.79 -18.46 -1.56
N ARG A 175 -2.53 -18.92 -1.66
CA ARG A 175 -2.21 -20.35 -1.88
C ARG A 175 -2.62 -21.20 -0.69
N GLY A 176 -2.41 -20.72 0.54
CA GLY A 176 -2.85 -21.37 1.77
C GLY A 176 -4.36 -21.57 1.81
N LEU A 177 -5.12 -20.53 1.47
CA LEU A 177 -6.58 -20.58 1.39
C LEU A 177 -7.11 -21.46 0.26
N ARG A 178 -6.40 -21.57 -0.88
CA ARG A 178 -6.87 -22.43 -1.99
C ARG A 178 -6.61 -23.90 -1.75
N TYR A 179 -5.44 -24.25 -1.22
CA TYR A 179 -4.96 -25.63 -1.25
C TYR A 179 -4.83 -26.27 0.13
N ASN A 180 -4.73 -25.47 1.20
CA ASN A 180 -4.30 -25.93 2.53
C ASN A 180 -5.18 -25.36 3.66
N VAL A 181 -6.48 -25.18 3.43
CA VAL A 181 -7.40 -24.52 4.38
C VAL A 181 -7.33 -25.09 5.79
N ALA A 182 -7.24 -26.42 5.93
CA ALA A 182 -7.22 -27.09 7.23
C ALA A 182 -5.86 -27.00 7.96
N SER A 183 -4.76 -26.79 7.24
CA SER A 183 -3.40 -26.76 7.80
C SER A 183 -2.81 -25.34 7.89
N PHE A 184 -3.33 -24.39 7.11
CA PHE A 184 -2.89 -23.00 7.13
C PHE A 184 -3.37 -22.30 8.41
N GLY A 185 -2.44 -21.78 9.20
CA GLY A 185 -2.69 -21.28 10.56
C GLY A 185 -3.87 -20.31 10.68
N PRO A 186 -3.89 -19.19 9.95
CA PRO A 186 -4.99 -18.22 10.02
C PRO A 186 -6.36 -18.75 9.59
N SER A 187 -6.41 -19.71 8.66
CA SER A 187 -7.68 -20.31 8.20
C SER A 187 -8.13 -21.50 9.03
N ARG A 188 -7.20 -22.16 9.75
CA ARG A 188 -7.49 -23.38 10.51
C ARG A 188 -8.58 -23.16 11.56
N ASP A 189 -8.50 -22.08 12.32
CA ASP A 189 -9.48 -21.80 13.38
C ASP A 189 -10.87 -21.51 12.80
N LEU A 190 -10.92 -20.74 11.71
CA LEU A 190 -12.16 -20.47 10.97
C LEU A 190 -12.73 -21.75 10.35
N TRP A 191 -11.86 -22.63 9.85
CA TRP A 191 -12.26 -23.93 9.32
C TRP A 191 -12.88 -24.84 10.38
N ILE A 192 -12.20 -25.05 11.52
CA ILE A 192 -12.76 -25.86 12.62
C ILE A 192 -14.10 -25.28 13.08
N TYR A 193 -14.17 -23.95 13.21
CA TYR A 193 -15.39 -23.28 13.64
C TYR A 193 -16.55 -23.44 12.65
N THR A 194 -16.29 -23.30 11.36
CA THR A 194 -17.30 -23.46 10.31
C THR A 194 -17.77 -24.92 10.17
N GLN A 195 -16.92 -25.91 10.43
CA GLN A 195 -17.35 -27.32 10.53
C GLN A 195 -18.35 -27.50 11.68
N ASN A 196 -18.10 -26.92 12.86
CA ASN A 196 -19.03 -27.00 13.99
C ASN A 196 -20.38 -26.33 13.70
N LEU A 197 -20.38 -25.17 13.02
CA LEU A 197 -21.62 -24.53 12.57
C LEU A 197 -22.36 -25.36 11.54
N THR A 198 -21.64 -26.04 10.64
CA THR A 198 -22.25 -26.93 9.65
C THR A 198 -22.92 -28.13 10.32
N LEU A 199 -22.28 -28.72 11.34
CA LEU A 199 -22.89 -29.78 12.16
C LEU A 199 -24.17 -29.29 12.86
N THR A 200 -24.13 -28.09 13.45
CA THR A 200 -25.32 -27.48 14.07
C THR A 200 -26.44 -27.28 13.05
N ARG A 201 -26.11 -26.78 11.85
CA ARG A 201 -27.05 -26.57 10.74
C ARG A 201 -27.66 -27.87 10.21
N SER A 202 -26.94 -28.98 10.31
CA SER A 202 -27.41 -30.29 9.84
C SER A 202 -28.48 -30.94 10.74
N THR A 203 -28.73 -30.39 11.93
CA THR A 203 -29.80 -30.89 12.82
C THR A 203 -31.19 -30.58 12.24
N ALA A 204 -32.13 -31.52 12.39
CA ALA A 204 -33.46 -31.41 11.79
C ALA A 204 -34.25 -30.16 12.25
N GLU A 205 -34.12 -29.78 13.52
CA GLU A 205 -34.73 -28.58 14.08
C GLU A 205 -34.13 -27.32 13.42
N CYS A 206 -32.80 -27.24 13.38
CA CYS A 206 -32.10 -26.09 12.81
C CYS A 206 -32.40 -25.90 11.32
N LEU A 207 -32.55 -26.98 10.53
CA LEU A 207 -32.86 -26.90 9.09
C LEU A 207 -34.10 -26.03 8.78
N SER A 208 -35.06 -25.97 9.70
CA SER A 208 -36.27 -25.16 9.54
C SER A 208 -36.02 -23.65 9.69
N HIS A 209 -34.93 -23.25 10.35
CA HIS A 209 -34.56 -21.86 10.57
C HIS A 209 -33.86 -21.21 9.37
N ARG A 210 -33.89 -19.87 9.31
CA ARG A 210 -33.28 -19.09 8.24
C ARG A 210 -31.77 -18.96 8.40
N SER A 211 -31.31 -18.85 9.64
CA SER A 211 -29.91 -18.66 10.00
C SER A 211 -29.55 -19.65 11.10
N VAL A 212 -28.28 -20.07 11.14
CA VAL A 212 -27.74 -20.84 12.28
C VAL A 212 -27.81 -20.04 13.58
N GLU A 213 -27.94 -18.71 13.51
CA GLU A 213 -28.11 -17.85 14.69
C GLU A 213 -29.40 -18.13 15.47
N ASP A 214 -30.43 -18.65 14.81
CA ASP A 214 -31.73 -18.96 15.41
C ASP A 214 -31.81 -20.39 15.95
N CYS A 215 -30.75 -21.19 15.77
CA CYS A 215 -30.74 -22.59 16.13
C CYS A 215 -30.30 -22.80 17.58
N ASP A 216 -30.90 -23.79 18.25
CA ASP A 216 -30.53 -24.16 19.60
C ASP A 216 -29.06 -24.61 19.66
N GLY A 217 -28.34 -24.10 20.66
CA GLY A 217 -26.91 -24.37 20.83
C GLY A 217 -25.96 -23.46 20.04
N PHE A 218 -26.48 -22.52 19.24
CA PHE A 218 -25.63 -21.49 18.62
C PHE A 218 -25.01 -20.57 19.68
N VAL A 219 -23.67 -20.50 19.68
CA VAL A 219 -22.91 -19.56 20.49
C VAL A 219 -22.39 -18.45 19.58
N ARG A 220 -22.83 -17.21 19.82
CA ARG A 220 -22.31 -16.06 19.10
C ARG A 220 -20.85 -15.80 19.51
N THR A 221 -19.94 -16.00 18.57
CA THR A 221 -18.51 -15.69 18.71
C THR A 221 -18.08 -14.67 17.65
N ASP A 222 -16.93 -14.04 17.85
CA ASP A 222 -16.34 -13.11 16.87
C ASP A 222 -16.11 -13.80 15.50
N LEU A 223 -15.76 -15.10 15.50
CA LEU A 223 -15.61 -15.90 14.29
C LEU A 223 -16.94 -16.15 13.58
N ALA A 224 -18.05 -16.33 14.32
CA ALA A 224 -19.37 -16.41 13.73
C ALA A 224 -19.78 -15.10 13.06
N GLN A 225 -19.55 -13.98 13.75
CA GLN A 225 -19.88 -12.66 13.18
C GLN A 225 -19.03 -12.38 11.94
N LEU A 226 -17.73 -12.66 12.00
CA LEU A 226 -16.83 -12.53 10.87
C LEU A 226 -17.31 -13.40 9.70
N TYR A 227 -17.54 -14.70 9.92
CA TYR A 227 -17.99 -15.59 8.85
C TYR A 227 -19.33 -15.17 8.25
N GLY A 228 -20.29 -14.71 9.08
CA GLY A 228 -21.57 -14.18 8.59
C GLY A 228 -21.40 -12.95 7.69
N VAL A 229 -20.53 -12.01 8.06
CA VAL A 229 -20.19 -10.85 7.22
C VAL A 229 -19.54 -11.30 5.92
N LEU A 230 -18.63 -12.28 5.98
CA LEU A 230 -17.93 -12.80 4.81
C LEU A 230 -18.87 -13.56 3.85
N GLU A 231 -19.75 -14.41 4.38
CA GLU A 231 -20.79 -15.13 3.63
C GLU A 231 -21.69 -14.15 2.87
N ALA A 232 -22.14 -13.09 3.56
CA ALA A 232 -22.99 -12.06 2.98
C ALA A 232 -22.25 -11.20 1.94
N THR A 233 -20.99 -10.85 2.19
CA THR A 233 -20.18 -9.99 1.30
C THR A 233 -19.78 -10.72 0.02
N HIS A 234 -19.41 -12.00 0.13
CA HIS A 234 -18.88 -12.78 -0.99
C HIS A 234 -19.91 -13.70 -1.65
N MET A 235 -21.14 -13.77 -1.12
CA MET A 235 -22.20 -14.63 -1.65
C MET A 235 -21.70 -16.06 -1.87
N CYS A 236 -21.11 -16.63 -0.82
CA CYS A 236 -20.42 -17.92 -0.84
C CYS A 236 -20.99 -18.86 0.23
N SER A 237 -20.75 -20.16 0.12
CA SER A 237 -21.09 -21.14 1.16
C SER A 237 -19.97 -22.16 1.34
N GLY A 238 -19.85 -22.68 2.57
CA GLY A 238 -18.83 -23.65 2.92
C GLY A 238 -17.43 -23.07 2.99
N PHE A 239 -16.59 -23.65 3.82
CA PHE A 239 -15.20 -23.25 3.96
C PHE A 239 -14.32 -24.50 4.05
N GLY A 240 -13.39 -24.65 3.09
CA GLY A 240 -12.56 -25.84 2.97
C GLY A 240 -13.36 -27.10 2.60
N TRP A 241 -14.41 -26.95 1.80
CA TRP A 241 -15.23 -28.06 1.33
C TRP A 241 -14.48 -28.84 0.24
N VAL A 242 -14.17 -30.10 0.51
CA VAL A 242 -13.61 -31.02 -0.49
C VAL A 242 -14.71 -32.01 -0.87
N ASN A 243 -15.13 -31.98 -2.14
CA ASN A 243 -16.17 -32.90 -2.61
C ASN A 243 -15.69 -34.35 -2.49
N SER A 244 -16.25 -35.09 -1.54
CA SER A 244 -15.87 -36.47 -1.23
C SER A 244 -16.14 -37.45 -2.38
N SER A 245 -16.92 -37.05 -3.41
CA SER A 245 -17.16 -37.92 -4.58
C SER A 245 -15.92 -38.14 -5.44
N ASN A 246 -14.92 -37.25 -5.37
CA ASN A 246 -13.68 -37.38 -6.14
C ASN A 246 -12.54 -38.02 -5.34
N SER A 247 -12.70 -38.27 -4.04
CA SER A 247 -11.77 -39.11 -3.26
C SER A 247 -12.11 -40.60 -3.47
N LEU A 248 -12.12 -41.05 -4.71
CA LEU A 248 -12.20 -42.47 -5.07
C LEU A 248 -10.88 -43.16 -4.67
N GLY A 249 -10.82 -43.65 -3.42
CA GLY A 249 -9.81 -44.62 -2.98
C GLY A 249 -9.17 -44.39 -1.61
N GLY A 250 -9.39 -43.26 -0.97
CA GLY A 250 -9.01 -43.07 0.44
C GLY A 250 -10.13 -43.55 1.37
N PRO A 251 -9.83 -44.21 2.50
CA PRO A 251 -10.85 -44.38 3.54
C PRO A 251 -11.44 -43.00 3.86
N PRO A 252 -12.76 -42.88 4.09
CA PRO A 252 -13.37 -41.62 4.49
C PRO A 252 -12.51 -41.04 5.62
N PRO A 253 -12.25 -39.71 5.66
CA PRO A 253 -11.60 -39.12 6.82
C PRO A 253 -12.44 -39.58 8.01
N GLN A 254 -11.92 -40.55 8.76
CA GLN A 254 -12.59 -41.02 9.94
C GLN A 254 -12.67 -39.76 10.76
N GLN A 255 -13.88 -39.24 10.90
CA GLN A 255 -14.20 -38.23 11.88
C GLN A 255 -13.54 -38.73 13.15
N ILE A 256 -12.43 -38.11 13.56
CA ILE A 256 -11.88 -38.28 14.89
C ILE A 256 -12.82 -37.49 15.80
N VAL A 257 -14.07 -37.91 15.83
CA VAL A 257 -14.97 -37.70 16.94
C VAL A 257 -14.75 -38.97 17.75
N PRO A 258 -14.05 -38.90 18.89
CA PRO A 258 -13.86 -40.06 19.75
C PRO A 258 -15.24 -40.69 20.01
N ALA A 259 -15.42 -41.93 19.59
CA ALA A 259 -16.65 -42.68 19.84
C ALA A 259 -16.88 -42.73 21.34
N GLY A 260 -17.78 -41.89 21.85
CA GLY A 260 -18.06 -41.76 23.29
C GLY A 260 -18.24 -40.33 23.80
N VAL A 261 -18.04 -39.28 22.99
CA VAL A 261 -18.34 -37.91 23.43
C VAL A 261 -19.74 -37.53 22.92
N ASN A 262 -20.72 -37.53 23.82
CA ASN A 262 -22.04 -36.97 23.51
C ASN A 262 -21.89 -35.48 23.19
N ALA A 263 -22.67 -34.95 22.25
CA ALA A 263 -22.65 -33.52 21.92
C ALA A 263 -22.94 -32.60 23.14
N SER A 264 -23.54 -33.16 24.21
CA SER A 264 -23.73 -32.48 25.49
C SER A 264 -22.47 -32.34 26.36
N ASP A 265 -21.43 -33.16 26.12
CA ASP A 265 -20.18 -33.16 26.89
C ASP A 265 -19.12 -32.21 26.30
N PHE A 266 -19.34 -31.70 25.08
CA PHE A 266 -18.59 -30.56 24.53
C PHE A 266 -19.14 -29.26 25.11
N GLN A 267 -19.00 -29.10 26.42
CA GLN A 267 -19.43 -27.91 27.13
C GLN A 267 -18.47 -26.76 26.78
N TRP A 268 -18.92 -25.85 25.90
CA TRP A 268 -18.26 -24.58 25.57
C TRP A 268 -18.06 -23.64 26.79
N ASN A 269 -18.49 -24.05 27.98
CA ASN A 269 -18.39 -23.31 29.22
C ASN A 269 -17.12 -23.61 30.04
N ASN A 270 -16.09 -24.24 29.47
CA ASN A 270 -14.81 -24.36 30.18
C ASN A 270 -13.94 -23.11 29.92
N PRO A 271 -13.87 -22.13 30.85
CA PRO A 271 -13.11 -20.89 30.69
C PRO A 271 -11.59 -21.12 30.52
N ASN A 272 -11.11 -22.33 30.82
CA ASN A 272 -9.68 -22.64 30.78
C ASN A 272 -9.14 -22.86 29.36
N HIS A 273 -9.99 -23.19 28.36
CA HIS A 273 -9.53 -23.39 26.98
C HIS A 273 -9.30 -22.05 26.24
N LEU A 274 -10.11 -21.03 26.53
CA LEU A 274 -9.88 -19.65 26.05
C LEU A 274 -8.65 -18.99 26.71
N SER A 275 -8.32 -19.35 27.95
CA SER A 275 -7.14 -18.84 28.65
C SER A 275 -5.83 -19.27 27.98
N LEU A 276 -5.75 -20.48 27.42
CA LEU A 276 -4.52 -20.97 26.79
C LEU A 276 -4.26 -20.31 25.42
N MET A 277 -5.32 -20.04 24.65
CA MET A 277 -5.20 -19.27 23.39
C MET A 277 -4.96 -17.77 23.64
N SER A 278 -5.49 -17.21 24.74
CA SER A 278 -5.23 -15.81 25.12
C SER A 278 -3.78 -15.56 25.58
N GLN A 279 -3.05 -16.58 26.08
CA GLN A 279 -1.68 -16.38 26.55
C GLN A 279 -0.66 -16.22 25.41
N ASN A 280 -0.83 -16.90 24.27
CA ASN A 280 0.05 -16.74 23.11
C ASN A 280 -0.20 -15.43 22.32
N LEU A 281 -1.38 -14.81 22.46
CA LEU A 281 -1.69 -13.49 21.91
C LEU A 281 -1.28 -12.32 22.83
N SER A 282 -0.94 -12.60 24.10
CA SER A 282 -0.63 -11.56 25.10
C SER A 282 0.68 -10.79 24.85
N VAL A 283 1.61 -11.39 24.08
CA VAL A 283 2.86 -10.72 23.68
C VAL A 283 2.64 -9.72 22.55
N SER A 284 1.56 -9.86 21.76
CA SER A 284 1.19 -8.93 20.67
C SER A 284 0.09 -7.93 21.07
N ARG A 285 -0.74 -8.24 22.08
CA ARG A 285 -1.82 -7.35 22.54
C ARG A 285 -1.37 -6.05 23.21
N LYS A 286 -0.21 -6.00 23.89
CA LYS A 286 0.23 -4.76 24.55
C LYS A 286 0.44 -3.59 23.58
N THR A 287 0.85 -3.85 22.34
CA THR A 287 0.97 -2.84 21.28
C THR A 287 -0.34 -2.59 20.52
N GLN A 288 -1.28 -3.54 20.54
CA GLN A 288 -2.57 -3.46 19.83
C GLN A 288 -3.67 -2.76 20.65
N GLU A 289 -3.63 -2.86 21.98
CA GLU A 289 -4.62 -2.26 22.89
C GLU A 289 -4.44 -0.72 23.01
N GLU A 290 -3.20 -0.22 22.91
CA GLU A 290 -2.94 1.23 22.80
C GLU A 290 -3.40 1.82 21.46
N ALA A 291 -3.30 1.05 20.36
CA ALA A 291 -3.78 1.47 19.04
C ALA A 291 -5.32 1.45 18.95
N SER A 292 -5.98 0.45 19.53
CA SER A 292 -7.45 0.31 19.52
C SER A 292 -8.15 1.43 20.31
N ASN A 293 -7.61 1.81 21.47
CA ASN A 293 -8.17 2.90 22.28
C ASN A 293 -8.03 4.28 21.61
N SER A 294 -6.99 4.50 20.80
CA SER A 294 -6.87 5.71 19.97
C SER A 294 -7.90 5.76 18.84
N ILE A 295 -8.19 4.63 18.19
CA ILE A 295 -9.18 4.55 17.09
C ILE A 295 -10.61 4.73 17.61
N ALA A 296 -10.96 4.12 18.76
CA ALA A 296 -12.27 4.32 19.38
C ALA A 296 -12.52 5.80 19.78
N THR A 297 -11.46 6.53 20.14
CA THR A 297 -11.52 7.96 20.47
C THR A 297 -11.70 8.82 19.21
N LEU A 298 -11.03 8.47 18.11
CA LEU A 298 -11.20 9.15 16.81
C LEU A 298 -12.59 8.90 16.19
N LEU A 299 -13.13 7.68 16.29
CA LEU A 299 -14.47 7.34 15.81
C LEU A 299 -15.59 8.01 16.63
N ARG A 300 -15.40 8.20 17.95
CA ARG A 300 -16.35 9.01 18.76
C ARG A 300 -16.32 10.48 18.38
N LYS A 301 -15.17 11.02 17.97
CA LYS A 301 -15.02 12.43 17.57
C LYS A 301 -15.55 12.70 16.16
N ALA A 302 -15.59 11.70 15.29
CA ALA A 302 -16.19 11.79 13.96
C ALA A 302 -17.72 11.77 13.97
N LYS A 303 -18.36 11.26 15.04
CA LYS A 303 -19.82 11.14 15.16
C LYS A 303 -20.53 12.47 15.52
N SER A 304 -19.79 13.56 15.76
CA SER A 304 -20.35 14.87 16.09
C SER A 304 -20.25 15.91 14.97
N SER A 305 -19.97 15.52 13.73
CA SER A 305 -19.99 16.45 12.58
C SER A 305 -21.43 16.63 12.05
N PRO A 306 -21.87 17.86 11.75
CA PRO A 306 -23.27 18.14 11.40
C PRO A 306 -23.68 17.50 10.07
N ARG A 307 -24.89 16.97 10.10
CA ARG A 307 -25.67 16.34 9.03
C ARG A 307 -25.53 17.12 7.71
N PHE A 308 -24.97 16.48 6.69
CA PHE A 308 -25.00 16.97 5.31
C PHE A 308 -26.33 16.52 4.70
N ASP A 309 -27.32 17.41 4.68
CA ASP A 309 -28.58 17.19 3.99
C ASP A 309 -28.33 17.27 2.48
N SER A 310 -28.35 16.12 1.81
CA SER A 310 -28.27 16.04 0.34
C SER A 310 -29.68 15.96 -0.23
N PRO A 311 -30.04 16.78 -1.24
CA PRO A 311 -31.39 16.85 -1.78
C PRO A 311 -31.72 15.62 -2.63
N SER A 312 -32.81 14.96 -2.28
CA SER A 312 -33.43 13.88 -3.04
C SER A 312 -34.11 14.42 -4.31
N ALA A 313 -33.53 14.12 -5.46
CA ALA A 313 -34.23 14.20 -6.75
C ALA A 313 -34.98 12.88 -7.00
N PRO A 314 -36.27 12.91 -7.41
CA PRO A 314 -37.06 11.70 -7.62
C PRO A 314 -36.79 11.10 -9.01
N LEU A 315 -36.23 9.89 -9.04
CA LEU A 315 -36.16 9.07 -10.25
C LEU A 315 -37.53 8.41 -10.50
N ARG A 316 -38.22 8.94 -11.50
CA ARG A 316 -39.50 8.45 -12.03
C ARG A 316 -39.21 7.25 -12.94
N ILE A 317 -39.42 6.03 -12.44
CA ILE A 317 -39.46 4.81 -13.26
C ILE A 317 -40.92 4.38 -13.33
N GLY A 318 -41.55 4.68 -14.46
CA GLY A 318 -42.84 4.12 -14.84
C GLY A 318 -42.62 2.88 -15.70
N SER A 319 -43.09 1.74 -15.21
CA SER A 319 -43.55 0.61 -16.05
C SER A 319 -44.47 -0.25 -15.17
N GLU A 320 -45.76 -0.15 -15.44
CA GLU A 320 -46.79 -0.99 -14.83
C GLU A 320 -46.67 -2.42 -15.35
N HIS A 321 -46.05 -3.31 -14.57
CA HIS A 321 -46.30 -4.74 -14.71
C HIS A 321 -47.39 -5.14 -13.72
N LYS A 322 -48.55 -5.44 -14.31
CA LYS A 322 -49.75 -6.00 -13.66
C LYS A 322 -49.37 -7.30 -12.94
N LEU A 323 -49.30 -7.26 -11.60
CA LEU A 323 -49.15 -8.47 -10.79
C LEU A 323 -50.43 -9.31 -10.91
N ALA A 324 -50.27 -10.57 -11.28
CA ALA A 324 -51.31 -11.58 -11.12
C ALA A 324 -51.51 -11.88 -9.63
N PRO A 325 -52.75 -12.22 -9.19
CA PRO A 325 -53.03 -12.59 -7.81
C PRO A 325 -52.28 -13.88 -7.46
N PHE A 326 -51.46 -13.82 -6.42
CA PHE A 326 -50.73 -14.95 -5.87
C PHE A 326 -51.64 -15.67 -4.88
N ASP A 327 -52.32 -16.72 -5.35
CA ASP A 327 -53.09 -17.61 -4.49
C ASP A 327 -52.13 -18.41 -3.61
N GLN A 328 -52.16 -18.10 -2.32
CA GLN A 328 -51.40 -18.75 -1.27
C GLN A 328 -52.14 -20.01 -0.81
N GLU A 329 -52.18 -21.02 -1.68
CA GLU A 329 -52.62 -22.36 -1.29
C GLU A 329 -51.45 -23.08 -0.63
N ARG A 330 -51.60 -23.40 0.67
CA ARG A 330 -50.69 -24.22 1.45
C ARG A 330 -50.45 -25.55 0.75
N THR A 331 -49.30 -25.72 0.11
CA THR A 331 -48.74 -27.06 -0.05
C THR A 331 -48.01 -27.43 1.24
N PRO A 332 -48.28 -28.61 1.82
CA PRO A 332 -47.50 -29.10 2.95
C PRO A 332 -46.05 -29.27 2.46
N PHE A 333 -45.09 -28.79 3.27
CA PHE A 333 -43.64 -28.94 3.10
C PHE A 333 -43.29 -30.16 2.26
N ALA A 334 -43.12 -29.94 0.96
CA ALA A 334 -42.44 -30.88 0.10
C ALA A 334 -41.01 -30.91 0.64
N LEU A 335 -40.70 -32.00 1.34
CA LEU A 335 -39.36 -32.50 1.55
C LEU A 335 -38.53 -32.09 0.33
N TRP A 336 -37.56 -31.19 0.53
CA TRP A 336 -36.66 -30.76 -0.52
C TRP A 336 -36.00 -32.02 -1.07
N ASP A 337 -36.55 -32.55 -2.16
CA ASP A 337 -35.88 -33.57 -2.94
C ASP A 337 -34.70 -32.86 -3.56
N MET A 338 -33.60 -32.83 -2.81
CA MET A 338 -32.29 -32.37 -3.23
C MET A 338 -31.70 -33.37 -4.24
N THR A 339 -32.53 -33.96 -5.11
CA THR A 339 -32.05 -34.62 -6.31
C THR A 339 -31.50 -33.50 -7.19
N PRO A 340 -30.17 -33.36 -7.27
CA PRO A 340 -29.58 -32.28 -8.02
C PRO A 340 -30.01 -32.48 -9.49
N PRO A 341 -30.40 -31.41 -10.20
CA PRO A 341 -30.71 -31.54 -11.62
C PRO A 341 -29.52 -32.24 -12.32
N PRO A 342 -29.76 -33.21 -13.21
CA PRO A 342 -28.71 -33.96 -13.87
C PRO A 342 -27.78 -32.98 -14.60
N GLY A 343 -26.53 -32.87 -14.13
CA GLY A 343 -25.57 -31.84 -14.53
C GLY A 343 -25.04 -30.97 -13.38
N ALA A 344 -25.63 -31.03 -12.19
CA ALA A 344 -25.11 -30.35 -11.00
C ALA A 344 -23.84 -31.03 -10.49
N THR A 345 -22.69 -30.46 -10.82
CA THR A 345 -21.38 -30.87 -10.32
C THR A 345 -21.26 -30.53 -8.84
N GLY A 346 -21.55 -31.50 -7.96
CA GLY A 346 -21.31 -31.45 -6.52
C GLY A 346 -22.38 -30.68 -5.73
N MET A 347 -22.89 -31.30 -4.65
CA MET A 347 -23.69 -30.57 -3.67
C MET A 347 -22.77 -29.64 -2.88
N TYR A 348 -22.97 -28.34 -3.03
CA TYR A 348 -22.39 -27.34 -2.13
C TYR A 348 -23.08 -27.42 -0.77
N PRO A 349 -22.36 -27.17 0.33
CA PRO A 349 -22.99 -27.09 1.64
C PRO A 349 -23.99 -25.91 1.66
N PRO A 350 -25.09 -26.04 2.44
CA PRO A 350 -26.03 -24.95 2.58
C PRO A 350 -25.35 -23.74 3.25
N THR A 351 -25.81 -22.55 2.90
CA THR A 351 -25.43 -21.31 3.60
C THR A 351 -25.78 -21.39 5.08
N LEU A 352 -24.90 -20.85 5.94
CA LEU A 352 -25.04 -20.94 7.39
C LEU A 352 -25.86 -19.77 7.93
N PHE A 353 -25.63 -18.56 7.43
CA PHE A 353 -26.29 -17.33 7.92
C PHE A 353 -27.43 -16.85 7.02
N SER A 354 -27.69 -17.57 5.92
CA SER A 354 -28.75 -17.28 4.97
C SER A 354 -29.37 -18.56 4.40
N GLN A 355 -30.47 -18.43 3.64
CA GLN A 355 -31.07 -19.50 2.84
C GLN A 355 -30.83 -19.29 1.34
N ALA A 356 -29.81 -18.51 0.98
CA ALA A 356 -29.57 -18.11 -0.41
C ALA A 356 -29.02 -19.26 -1.28
N GLY A 357 -28.45 -20.31 -0.67
CA GLY A 357 -27.98 -21.49 -1.40
C GLY A 357 -26.86 -21.16 -2.39
N TYR A 358 -25.89 -20.32 -1.96
CA TYR A 358 -24.76 -19.94 -2.80
C TYR A 358 -23.97 -21.16 -3.30
N GLN A 359 -23.50 -21.11 -4.55
CA GLN A 359 -22.75 -22.20 -5.19
C GLN A 359 -21.25 -21.89 -5.33
N ASN A 360 -20.75 -20.89 -4.59
CA ASN A 360 -19.34 -20.50 -4.60
C ASN A 360 -18.72 -20.89 -3.26
N SER A 361 -17.54 -21.52 -3.25
CA SER A 361 -16.84 -21.80 -1.99
C SER A 361 -16.33 -20.51 -1.37
N CYS A 362 -16.45 -20.37 -0.04
CA CYS A 362 -15.95 -19.17 0.63
C CYS A 362 -14.43 -19.10 0.65
N ASP A 363 -13.73 -20.23 0.81
CA ASP A 363 -12.26 -20.29 0.73
C ASP A 363 -11.73 -19.76 -0.61
N GLY A 364 -12.29 -20.22 -1.73
CA GLY A 364 -11.92 -19.74 -3.07
C GLY A 364 -12.26 -18.27 -3.29
N SER A 365 -13.42 -17.83 -2.79
CA SER A 365 -13.85 -16.43 -2.88
C SER A 365 -12.94 -15.49 -2.08
N PHE A 366 -12.52 -15.89 -0.88
CA PHE A 366 -11.61 -15.08 -0.04
C PHE A 366 -10.20 -15.07 -0.60
N ALA A 367 -9.69 -16.23 -1.06
CA ALA A 367 -8.38 -16.30 -1.70
C ALA A 367 -8.32 -15.36 -2.92
N ARG A 368 -9.39 -15.36 -3.72
CA ARG A 368 -9.54 -14.47 -4.87
C ARG A 368 -9.56 -13.00 -4.43
N ASP A 369 -10.35 -12.65 -3.43
CA ASP A 369 -10.45 -11.27 -2.94
C ASP A 369 -9.11 -10.73 -2.41
N ILE A 370 -8.38 -11.55 -1.64
CA ILE A 370 -7.03 -11.23 -1.14
C ILE A 370 -6.05 -11.04 -2.30
N GLU A 371 -6.08 -11.92 -3.30
CA GLU A 371 -5.21 -11.81 -4.47
C GLU A 371 -5.50 -10.53 -5.27
N TYR A 372 -6.77 -10.18 -5.51
CA TYR A 372 -7.11 -8.97 -6.26
C TYR A 372 -6.85 -7.68 -5.48
N LYS A 373 -7.31 -7.59 -4.23
CA LYS A 373 -7.14 -6.36 -3.43
C LYS A 373 -5.69 -6.18 -2.99
N GLY A 374 -5.08 -7.26 -2.49
CA GLY A 374 -3.67 -7.29 -2.13
C GLY A 374 -2.77 -7.04 -3.34
N GLY A 375 -3.01 -7.75 -4.45
CA GLY A 375 -2.28 -7.55 -5.71
C GLY A 375 -2.40 -6.13 -6.24
N SER A 376 -3.61 -5.53 -6.25
CA SER A 376 -3.79 -4.14 -6.67
C SER A 376 -3.02 -3.15 -5.81
N ALA A 377 -2.88 -3.40 -4.51
CA ALA A 377 -2.07 -2.57 -3.63
C ALA A 377 -0.56 -2.76 -3.88
N VAL A 378 -0.12 -4.01 -4.05
CA VAL A 378 1.26 -4.37 -4.41
C VAL A 378 1.68 -3.66 -5.70
N ASP A 379 0.88 -3.77 -6.75
CA ASP A 379 1.16 -3.14 -8.04
C ASP A 379 1.28 -1.62 -7.90
N ALA A 380 0.37 -1.00 -7.14
CA ALA A 380 0.42 0.44 -6.88
C ALA A 380 1.73 0.85 -6.18
N PHE A 381 2.10 0.15 -5.11
CA PHE A 381 3.35 0.43 -4.37
C PHE A 381 4.59 0.19 -5.23
N TYR A 382 4.59 -0.88 -6.03
CA TYR A 382 5.69 -1.25 -6.90
C TYR A 382 5.91 -0.18 -7.98
N TYR A 383 4.87 0.17 -8.74
CA TYR A 383 4.99 1.15 -9.82
C TYR A 383 5.33 2.54 -9.28
N GLU A 384 4.73 2.95 -8.17
CA GLU A 384 5.04 4.23 -7.54
C GLU A 384 6.49 4.30 -7.08
N GLY A 385 6.97 3.29 -6.37
CA GLY A 385 8.37 3.21 -5.96
C GLY A 385 9.33 3.20 -7.15
N LEU A 386 8.98 2.48 -8.22
CA LEU A 386 9.75 2.45 -9.47
C LEU A 386 9.80 3.83 -10.13
N PHE A 387 8.67 4.55 -10.25
CA PHE A 387 8.62 5.89 -10.85
C PHE A 387 9.44 6.91 -10.05
N LEU A 388 9.38 6.87 -8.71
CA LEU A 388 10.19 7.75 -7.86
C LEU A 388 11.69 7.49 -8.08
N LEU A 389 12.09 6.22 -8.16
CA LEU A 389 13.50 5.83 -8.34
C LEU A 389 14.02 6.20 -9.74
N VAL A 390 13.27 5.89 -10.80
CA VAL A 390 13.59 6.30 -12.18
C VAL A 390 13.64 7.83 -12.29
N GLY A 391 12.73 8.53 -11.63
CA GLY A 391 12.71 10.00 -11.58
C GLY A 391 14.01 10.58 -11.03
N VAL A 392 14.50 10.05 -9.90
CA VAL A 392 15.77 10.53 -9.32
C VAL A 392 16.98 10.17 -10.19
N ILE A 393 16.99 8.99 -10.81
CA ILE A 393 18.05 8.62 -11.76
C ILE A 393 18.10 9.61 -12.93
N MET A 394 16.94 9.92 -13.52
CA MET A 394 16.83 10.88 -14.63
C MET A 394 17.29 12.28 -14.19
N GLU A 395 16.89 12.74 -13.01
CA GLU A 395 17.36 14.00 -12.44
C GLU A 395 18.90 14.05 -12.34
N GLY A 396 19.52 12.95 -11.89
CA GLY A 396 20.98 12.79 -11.85
C GLY A 396 21.63 12.92 -13.23
N PHE A 397 21.09 12.25 -14.24
CA PHE A 397 21.57 12.36 -15.62
C PHE A 397 21.44 13.78 -16.17
N PHE A 398 20.31 14.46 -15.92
CA PHE A 398 20.13 15.85 -16.34
C PHE A 398 21.18 16.76 -15.70
N ARG A 399 21.51 16.57 -14.42
CA ARG A 399 22.59 17.33 -13.75
C ARG A 399 23.94 17.09 -14.40
N VAL A 400 24.31 15.84 -14.69
CA VAL A 400 25.57 15.53 -15.39
C VAL A 400 25.59 16.15 -16.79
N ALA A 401 24.48 16.07 -17.53
CA ALA A 401 24.36 16.66 -18.86
C ALA A 401 24.52 18.19 -18.83
N THR A 402 23.94 18.88 -17.84
CA THR A 402 24.13 20.34 -17.69
C THR A 402 25.58 20.70 -17.43
N MET A 403 26.31 19.92 -16.63
CA MET A 403 27.74 20.15 -16.37
C MET A 403 28.62 19.91 -17.61
N CYS A 404 28.34 18.87 -18.39
CA CYS A 404 29.07 18.53 -19.61
C CYS A 404 28.72 19.42 -20.82
N GLY A 405 27.46 19.86 -20.93
CA GLY A 405 27.00 20.73 -22.03
C GLY A 405 27.51 22.16 -21.91
N ILE A 406 27.50 22.72 -20.70
CA ILE A 406 28.00 24.08 -20.44
C ILE A 406 29.51 24.16 -20.67
N THR A 407 30.26 23.11 -20.32
CA THR A 407 31.71 23.07 -20.58
C THR A 407 32.04 23.05 -22.07
N ARG A 408 31.26 22.36 -22.91
CA ARG A 408 31.48 22.39 -24.37
C ARG A 408 31.06 23.70 -25.02
N LEU A 409 29.99 24.34 -24.58
CA LEU A 409 29.57 25.65 -25.12
C LEU A 409 30.55 26.76 -24.76
N ARG A 410 31.12 26.74 -23.55
CA ARG A 410 32.12 27.74 -23.13
C ARG A 410 33.45 27.61 -23.88
N VAL A 411 33.86 26.42 -24.31
CA VAL A 411 35.09 26.25 -25.10
C VAL A 411 34.92 26.70 -26.56
N ARG A 412 33.69 26.64 -27.11
CA ARG A 412 33.44 27.02 -28.50
C ARG A 412 33.27 28.53 -28.69
N MET A 413 32.85 29.25 -27.65
CA MET A 413 33.04 30.70 -27.59
C MET A 413 34.47 30.96 -27.13
N GLY A 414 35.41 30.86 -28.07
CA GLY A 414 36.80 31.28 -27.82
C GLY A 414 36.83 32.68 -27.21
N PRO A 415 37.89 33.04 -26.47
CA PRO A 415 38.01 34.37 -25.91
C PRO A 415 37.86 35.37 -27.05
N THR A 416 36.70 36.02 -27.14
CA THR A 416 36.59 37.27 -27.88
C THR A 416 37.57 38.16 -27.18
N SER A 417 38.76 38.26 -27.77
CA SER A 417 39.86 39.12 -27.37
C SER A 417 39.26 40.37 -26.76
N ASP A 418 39.55 40.66 -25.49
CA ASP A 418 39.10 41.88 -24.80
C ASP A 418 39.37 43.14 -25.64
N LYS A 419 40.32 43.07 -26.57
CA LYS A 419 40.60 44.11 -27.56
C LYS A 419 39.39 44.47 -28.45
N ASP A 420 38.49 43.54 -28.74
CA ASP A 420 37.29 43.79 -29.55
C ASP A 420 36.12 44.37 -28.74
N LEU A 421 36.04 44.07 -27.42
CA LEU A 421 35.06 44.66 -26.52
C LEU A 421 35.41 46.13 -26.20
N TRP A 422 36.69 46.42 -25.92
CA TRP A 422 37.17 47.80 -25.76
C TRP A 422 37.11 48.61 -27.07
N ALA A 423 37.23 47.97 -28.24
CA ALA A 423 37.06 48.64 -29.53
C ALA A 423 35.59 49.02 -29.81
N ARG A 424 34.62 48.24 -29.32
CA ARG A 424 33.19 48.58 -29.42
C ARG A 424 32.77 49.66 -28.42
N GLU A 425 33.25 49.65 -27.18
CA GLU A 425 32.95 50.73 -26.23
C GLU A 425 33.50 52.08 -26.66
N LYS A 426 34.72 52.13 -27.23
CA LYS A 426 35.27 53.38 -27.77
C LYS A 426 34.47 53.94 -28.95
N LYS A 427 33.71 53.11 -29.68
CA LYS A 427 32.86 53.57 -30.79
C LYS A 427 31.62 54.33 -30.27
N TYR A 428 31.07 53.96 -29.13
CA TYR A 428 29.92 54.65 -28.53
C TYR A 428 30.30 55.93 -27.76
N VAL A 429 31.51 56.00 -27.20
CA VAL A 429 32.01 57.25 -26.55
C VAL A 429 32.39 58.32 -27.58
N LYS A 430 32.76 57.93 -28.81
CA LYS A 430 33.16 58.88 -29.86
C LYS A 430 31.98 59.45 -30.67
N GLU A 431 30.79 58.86 -30.57
CA GLU A 431 29.57 59.34 -31.25
C GLU A 431 28.64 60.21 -30.39
N GLY A 432 29.06 60.61 -29.18
CA GLY A 432 28.55 61.85 -28.56
C GLY A 432 27.03 62.01 -28.49
N ILE A 433 26.28 60.97 -28.12
CA ILE A 433 24.89 61.17 -27.71
C ILE A 433 24.88 61.45 -26.20
N LEU A 434 24.99 62.74 -25.92
CA LEU A 434 24.42 63.40 -24.75
C LEU A 434 22.96 62.94 -24.58
N LEU A 435 22.72 61.88 -23.81
CA LEU A 435 21.44 61.68 -23.14
C LEU A 435 21.59 62.27 -21.74
N LYS A 436 21.18 63.54 -21.68
CA LYS A 436 20.97 64.34 -20.49
C LYS A 436 19.55 64.10 -19.98
#